data_AF-A0AAW2JD35-F1
#
_entry.id   AF-A0AAW2JD35-F1
#
_cell.length_a   1.000
_cell.length_b   1.000
_cell.length_c   1.000
_cell.angle_alpha   90.00
_cell.angle_beta   90.00
_cell.angle_gamma   90.00
#
_symmetry.space_group_name_H-M   'P 1'
#
loop_
_entity.id
_entity.type
_entity.pdbx_description
1 polymer ?
#
loop_
_entity_poly.entity_id
_entity_poly.type
_entity_poly.pdbx_seq_one_letter_code
_entity_poly.pdbx_strand_id
1 'polypeptide(L)'
;MAGIGQHRPQSDPGRPALSVVGGPTSALIRDIIAQFALQEFGHLRAIQNTPLRPPFDPYANDINYLIASYLIPYVGLTGYVGANPNLQSTTAKSLVAGLLGVESGQDAVIRTLLYERASLKVRPYPFTVAEFSTKISNLRNKLGKEGVKDEGLIVAGAEGRISGNVLSADKDSLAYARTPEEVLRIVYGSGQANVTGGFYPRGGNGRIARSYLPS
;
A
#
# COMPACT_ATOMS: atom_id res chain seq x y z
N MET A 1 22.65 41.81 -7.04
CA MET A 1 21.35 42.11 -7.67
C MET A 1 21.45 41.78 -9.15
N ALA A 2 20.83 40.66 -9.58
CA ALA A 2 20.59 40.32 -10.98
C ALA A 2 19.33 39.44 -11.01
N GLY A 3 18.41 39.75 -11.92
CA GLY A 3 17.00 39.36 -11.88
C GLY A 3 16.72 37.92 -12.33
N ILE A 4 15.68 37.35 -11.73
CA ILE A 4 15.15 36.02 -12.00
C ILE A 4 14.12 36.14 -13.12
N GLY A 5 14.42 35.56 -14.29
CA GLY A 5 13.48 35.45 -15.40
C GLY A 5 12.40 34.40 -15.09
N GLN A 6 11.14 34.80 -15.14
CA GLN A 6 9.99 33.89 -15.03
C GLN A 6 9.83 33.09 -16.34
N HIS A 7 10.11 31.79 -16.29
CA HIS A 7 9.60 30.85 -17.29
C HIS A 7 8.61 29.88 -16.63
N ARG A 8 7.32 30.09 -16.90
CA ARG A 8 6.29 29.05 -16.69
C ARG A 8 6.43 28.01 -17.81
N PRO A 9 6.43 26.70 -17.52
CA PRO A 9 6.23 25.70 -18.55
C PRO A 9 4.81 25.83 -19.12
N GLN A 10 4.69 26.09 -20.41
CA GLN A 10 3.44 25.95 -21.15
C GLN A 10 3.14 24.46 -21.31
N SER A 11 1.91 24.05 -21.02
CA SER A 11 1.42 22.69 -21.23
C SER A 11 1.33 22.39 -22.72
N ASP A 12 2.18 21.51 -23.22
CA ASP A 12 2.09 20.93 -24.55
C ASP A 12 0.85 20.02 -24.66
N PRO A 13 -0.14 20.35 -25.52
CA PRO A 13 -1.37 19.57 -25.64
C PRO A 13 -1.21 18.31 -26.52
N GLY A 14 0.02 17.96 -26.94
CA GLY A 14 0.29 16.88 -27.90
C GLY A 14 0.78 15.54 -27.34
N ARG A 15 0.90 15.35 -26.02
CA ARG A 15 1.30 14.04 -25.47
C ARG A 15 0.10 13.08 -25.47
N PRO A 16 0.17 11.92 -26.14
CA PRO A 16 -0.87 10.92 -25.99
C PRO A 16 -0.96 10.55 -24.51
N ALA A 17 -2.17 10.61 -23.94
CA ALA A 17 -2.47 9.86 -22.73
C ALA A 17 -1.99 8.42 -22.98
N LEU A 18 -1.24 7.86 -22.05
CA LEU A 18 -0.65 6.52 -22.16
C LEU A 18 -1.79 5.49 -22.32
N SER A 19 -2.23 5.27 -23.56
CA SER A 19 -3.20 4.26 -23.91
C SER A 19 -2.48 2.92 -23.76
N VAL A 20 -3.00 2.09 -22.87
CA VAL A 20 -2.60 0.69 -22.74
C VAL A 20 -2.93 0.01 -24.08
N VAL A 21 -1.94 -0.09 -24.95
CA VAL A 21 -2.05 -0.85 -26.21
C VAL A 21 -2.21 -2.32 -25.83
N GLY A 22 -3.42 -2.83 -26.03
CA GLY A 22 -3.83 -4.18 -25.67
C GLY A 22 -3.13 -5.24 -26.52
N GLY A 23 -2.16 -5.93 -25.92
CA GLY A 23 -1.74 -7.26 -26.36
C GLY A 23 -2.64 -8.36 -25.77
N PRO A 24 -2.63 -9.59 -26.33
CA PRO A 24 -3.43 -10.70 -25.83
C PRO A 24 -2.89 -11.15 -24.46
N THR A 25 -3.45 -10.58 -23.40
CA THR A 25 -3.14 -10.94 -22.02
C THR A 25 -3.82 -12.26 -21.66
N SER A 26 -3.05 -13.22 -21.15
CA SER A 26 -3.58 -14.51 -20.66
C SER A 26 -4.58 -14.27 -19.53
N ALA A 27 -5.49 -15.22 -19.29
CA ALA A 27 -6.53 -15.10 -18.26
C ALA A 27 -5.96 -14.74 -16.87
N LEU A 28 -4.76 -15.22 -16.55
CA LEU A 28 -4.03 -14.88 -15.32
C LEU A 28 -3.59 -13.40 -15.28
N ILE A 29 -3.10 -12.87 -16.41
CA ILE A 29 -2.70 -11.46 -16.50
C ILE A 29 -3.93 -10.55 -16.41
N ARG A 30 -5.06 -10.95 -17.00
CA ARG A 30 -6.33 -10.23 -16.86
C ARG A 30 -6.86 -10.25 -15.43
N ASP A 31 -6.72 -11.39 -14.74
CA ASP A 31 -7.12 -11.52 -13.33
C ASP A 31 -6.22 -10.67 -12.41
N ILE A 32 -4.91 -10.60 -12.68
CA ILE A 32 -3.99 -9.72 -11.93
C ILE A 32 -4.27 -8.24 -12.21
N ILE A 33 -4.50 -7.85 -13.47
CA ILE A 33 -4.88 -6.47 -13.84
C ILE A 33 -6.25 -6.11 -13.25
N ALA A 34 -7.21 -7.02 -13.26
CA ALA A 34 -8.51 -6.82 -12.63
C ALA A 34 -8.40 -6.73 -11.10
N GLN A 35 -7.53 -7.52 -10.48
CA GLN A 35 -7.21 -7.43 -9.05
C GLN A 35 -6.55 -6.10 -8.73
N PHE A 36 -5.66 -5.59 -9.57
CA PHE A 36 -5.08 -4.24 -9.47
C PHE A 36 -6.14 -3.14 -9.58
N ALA A 37 -7.00 -3.20 -10.60
CA ALA A 37 -8.09 -2.23 -10.76
C ALA A 37 -9.08 -2.29 -9.58
N LEU A 38 -9.36 -3.48 -9.05
CA LEU A 38 -10.18 -3.68 -7.86
C LEU A 38 -9.47 -3.28 -6.56
N GLN A 39 -8.14 -3.33 -6.50
CA GLN A 39 -7.33 -2.83 -5.40
C GLN A 39 -7.47 -1.31 -5.37
N GLU A 40 -7.11 -0.62 -6.45
CA GLU A 40 -7.16 0.85 -6.61
C GLU A 40 -8.55 1.48 -6.36
N PHE A 41 -9.64 0.84 -6.83
CA PHE A 41 -11.01 1.35 -6.65
C PHE A 41 -11.77 0.73 -5.45
N GLY A 42 -11.29 -0.39 -4.90
CA GLY A 42 -11.92 -1.09 -3.78
C GLY A 42 -11.52 -0.58 -2.39
N HIS A 43 -10.55 0.34 -2.32
CA HIS A 43 -10.02 0.94 -1.08
C HIS A 43 -11.04 1.65 -0.19
N LEU A 44 -12.29 1.79 -0.63
CA LEU A 44 -13.30 2.62 0.03
C LEU A 44 -14.28 1.84 0.93
N ARG A 45 -14.06 0.54 1.13
CA ARG A 45 -14.97 -0.31 1.95
C ARG A 45 -14.27 -1.22 2.97
N ALA A 46 -13.09 -0.86 3.45
CA ALA A 46 -12.36 -1.76 4.34
C ALA A 46 -11.59 -1.05 5.46
N ILE A 47 -12.34 -0.51 6.42
CA ILE A 47 -11.88 -0.39 7.81
C ILE A 47 -13.09 -0.65 8.71
N GLN A 48 -13.32 -1.89 9.11
CA GLN A 48 -14.39 -2.22 10.07
C GLN A 48 -13.95 -2.98 11.31
N ASN A 49 -12.65 -3.24 11.52
CA ASN A 49 -12.19 -4.00 12.69
C ASN A 49 -11.16 -3.29 13.60
N THR A 50 -10.94 -1.99 13.41
CA THR A 50 -10.19 -1.18 14.40
C THR A 50 -11.20 -0.46 15.28
N PRO A 51 -11.08 -0.48 16.63
CA PRO A 51 -12.04 0.14 17.55
C PRO A 51 -11.92 1.67 17.58
N LEU A 52 -11.90 2.30 16.41
CA LEU A 52 -12.03 3.74 16.26
C LEU A 52 -13.47 4.13 16.58
N ARG A 53 -13.63 5.10 17.47
CA ARG A 53 -14.93 5.68 17.82
C ARG A 53 -14.87 7.19 17.57
N PRO A 54 -15.68 7.73 16.63
CA PRO A 54 -16.54 7.01 15.67
C PRO A 54 -15.73 6.13 14.68
N PRO A 55 -16.38 5.18 13.96
CA PRO A 55 -15.73 4.42 12.90
C PRO A 55 -15.03 5.34 11.88
N PHE A 56 -13.93 4.86 11.31
CA PHE A 56 -13.19 5.65 10.32
C PHE A 56 -13.98 5.77 9.03
N ASP A 57 -14.27 7.02 8.65
CA ASP A 57 -14.87 7.34 7.37
C ASP A 57 -13.79 7.84 6.40
N PRO A 58 -13.46 7.06 5.34
CA PRO A 58 -12.44 7.44 4.36
C PRO A 58 -12.85 8.66 3.52
N TYR A 59 -14.13 9.05 3.49
CA TYR A 59 -14.64 10.15 2.69
C TYR A 59 -14.88 11.44 3.48
N ALA A 60 -14.63 11.43 4.79
CA ALA A 60 -14.96 12.57 5.64
C ALA A 60 -14.15 13.84 5.28
N ASN A 61 -12.93 13.69 4.77
CA ASN A 61 -12.04 14.77 4.33
C ASN A 61 -10.80 14.21 3.60
N ASP A 62 -9.99 15.10 3.02
CA ASP A 62 -8.78 14.75 2.27
C ASP A 62 -7.72 13.98 3.07
N ILE A 63 -7.55 14.25 4.37
CA ILE A 63 -6.59 13.51 5.22
C ILE A 63 -7.09 12.07 5.41
N ASN A 64 -8.39 11.90 5.69
CA ASN A 64 -8.98 10.58 5.83
C ASN A 64 -8.88 9.79 4.53
N TYR A 65 -9.14 10.44 3.39
CA TYR A 65 -9.02 9.83 2.07
C TYR A 65 -7.58 9.38 1.81
N LEU A 66 -6.61 10.25 2.07
CA LEU A 66 -5.20 9.95 1.87
C LEU A 66 -4.71 8.80 2.78
N ILE A 67 -5.15 8.77 4.04
CA ILE A 67 -4.89 7.65 4.96
C ILE A 67 -5.54 6.36 4.47
N ALA A 68 -6.76 6.42 3.91
CA ALA A 68 -7.43 5.27 3.33
C ALA A 68 -6.68 4.71 2.11
N SER A 69 -6.19 5.59 1.23
CA SER A 69 -5.35 5.22 0.10
C SER A 69 -4.01 4.62 0.53
N TYR A 70 -3.51 4.94 1.72
CA TYR A 70 -2.28 4.38 2.27
C TYR A 70 -2.46 2.97 2.86
N LEU A 71 -3.69 2.55 3.20
CA LEU A 71 -3.97 1.44 4.13
C LEU A 71 -3.84 0.01 3.59
N ILE A 72 -3.97 -0.20 2.29
CA ILE A 72 -3.89 -1.55 1.70
C ILE A 72 -2.79 -1.67 0.62
N PRO A 73 -2.53 -0.67 -0.24
CA PRO A 73 -1.53 -0.82 -1.31
C PRO A 73 -0.16 -1.29 -0.84
N TYR A 74 0.33 -0.79 0.30
CA TYR A 74 1.63 -1.21 0.85
C TYR A 74 1.70 -2.71 1.19
N VAL A 75 0.57 -3.35 1.53
CA VAL A 75 0.51 -4.80 1.76
C VAL A 75 0.68 -5.57 0.45
N GLY A 76 0.10 -5.07 -0.64
CA GLY A 76 0.29 -5.60 -2.00
C GLY A 76 1.75 -5.52 -2.44
N LEU A 77 2.38 -4.35 -2.26
CA LEU A 77 3.78 -4.10 -2.60
C LEU A 77 4.70 -5.12 -1.92
N THR A 78 4.58 -5.26 -0.59
CA THR A 78 5.40 -6.23 0.16
C THR A 78 5.09 -7.69 -0.22
N GLY A 79 3.87 -7.98 -0.67
CA GLY A 79 3.48 -9.26 -1.26
C GLY A 79 4.18 -9.54 -2.59
N TYR A 80 4.35 -8.54 -3.47
CA TYR A 80 5.09 -8.70 -4.72
C TYR A 80 6.56 -9.01 -4.48
N VAL A 81 7.20 -8.30 -3.55
CA VAL A 81 8.58 -8.57 -3.17
C VAL A 81 8.73 -10.00 -2.65
N GLY A 82 7.81 -10.46 -1.79
CA GLY A 82 7.82 -11.84 -1.26
C GLY A 82 7.47 -12.91 -2.30
N ALA A 83 6.70 -12.57 -3.33
CA ALA A 83 6.37 -13.49 -4.41
C ALA A 83 7.54 -13.68 -5.39
N ASN A 84 8.37 -12.66 -5.62
CA ASN A 84 9.43 -12.64 -6.63
C ASN A 84 10.32 -13.90 -6.66
N PRO A 85 10.87 -14.41 -5.54
CA PRO A 85 11.72 -15.60 -5.54
C PRO A 85 11.00 -16.87 -6.00
N ASN A 86 9.67 -16.91 -5.89
CA ASN A 86 8.85 -18.08 -6.19
C ASN A 86 8.35 -18.11 -7.64
N LEU A 87 8.51 -17.01 -8.39
CA LEU A 87 8.09 -16.93 -9.78
C LEU A 87 9.08 -17.66 -10.69
N GLN A 88 8.59 -18.61 -11.49
CA GLN A 88 9.43 -19.38 -12.42
C GLN A 88 9.42 -18.81 -13.84
N SER A 89 8.28 -18.27 -14.28
CA SER A 89 8.12 -17.71 -15.63
C SER A 89 8.74 -16.32 -15.74
N THR A 90 9.50 -16.08 -16.80
CA THR A 90 10.02 -14.74 -17.16
C THR A 90 8.88 -13.75 -17.37
N THR A 91 7.76 -14.16 -17.99
CA THR A 91 6.56 -13.33 -18.14
C THR A 91 5.97 -12.92 -16.79
N ALA A 92 5.89 -13.86 -15.84
CA ALA A 92 5.38 -13.56 -14.50
C ALA A 92 6.33 -12.61 -13.74
N LYS A 93 7.65 -12.82 -13.85
CA LYS A 93 8.66 -11.92 -13.26
C LYS A 93 8.57 -10.51 -13.85
N SER A 94 8.47 -10.38 -15.17
CA SER A 94 8.31 -9.07 -15.83
C SER A 94 7.03 -8.37 -15.42
N LEU A 95 5.92 -9.11 -15.30
CA LEU A 95 4.65 -8.57 -14.82
C LEU A 95 4.79 -8.05 -13.39
N VAL A 96 5.28 -8.88 -12.46
CA VAL A 96 5.41 -8.48 -11.04
C VAL A 96 6.41 -7.34 -10.87
N ALA A 97 7.50 -7.32 -11.63
CA ALA A 97 8.44 -6.19 -11.62
C ALA A 97 7.80 -4.88 -12.11
N GLY A 98 6.98 -4.93 -13.17
CA GLY A 98 6.25 -3.76 -13.66
C GLY A 98 5.22 -3.24 -12.66
N LEU A 99 4.47 -4.15 -12.04
CA LEU A 99 3.48 -3.83 -10.99
C LEU A 99 4.16 -3.23 -9.75
N LEU A 100 5.26 -3.83 -9.30
CA LEU A 100 6.05 -3.33 -8.17
C LEU A 100 6.56 -1.90 -8.41
N GLY A 101 6.99 -1.58 -9.64
CA GLY A 101 7.46 -0.24 -9.99
C GLY A 101 6.36 0.83 -9.88
N VAL A 102 5.15 0.52 -10.36
CA VAL A 102 3.98 1.42 -10.27
C VAL A 102 3.54 1.60 -8.82
N GLU A 103 3.40 0.52 -8.06
CA GLU A 103 2.99 0.59 -6.65
C GLU A 103 4.02 1.33 -5.79
N SER A 104 5.32 1.14 -6.05
CA SER A 104 6.38 1.86 -5.32
C SER A 104 6.31 3.36 -5.57
N GLY A 105 6.04 3.79 -6.81
CA GLY A 105 5.83 5.19 -7.15
C GLY A 105 4.61 5.79 -6.44
N GLN A 106 3.50 5.04 -6.41
CA GLN A 106 2.28 5.46 -5.71
C GLN A 106 2.50 5.57 -4.20
N ASP A 107 3.12 4.56 -3.57
CA ASP A 107 3.42 4.56 -2.13
C ASP A 107 4.29 5.77 -1.76
N ALA A 108 5.33 6.06 -2.54
CA ALA A 108 6.18 7.23 -2.32
C ALA A 108 5.40 8.55 -2.41
N VAL A 109 4.50 8.70 -3.39
CA VAL A 109 3.66 9.91 -3.54
C VAL A 109 2.72 10.06 -2.34
N ILE A 110 1.99 9.00 -1.96
CA ILE A 110 1.05 9.03 -0.84
C ILE A 110 1.78 9.30 0.48
N ARG A 111 2.90 8.61 0.73
CA ARG A 111 3.73 8.82 1.94
C ARG A 111 4.29 10.24 2.00
N THR A 112 4.70 10.82 0.87
CA THR A 112 5.14 12.23 0.82
C THR A 112 4.01 13.17 1.22
N LEU A 113 2.83 13.02 0.64
CA LEU A 113 1.67 13.85 0.95
C LEU A 113 1.23 13.72 2.42
N LEU A 114 1.31 12.52 3.00
CA LEU A 114 1.03 12.31 4.42
C LEU A 114 2.13 12.91 5.29
N TYR A 115 3.39 12.82 4.88
CA TYR A 115 4.53 13.38 5.61
C TYR A 115 4.45 14.91 5.69
N GLU A 116 4.06 15.59 4.61
CA GLU A 116 3.77 17.04 4.62
C GLU A 116 2.69 17.43 5.64
N ARG A 117 1.78 16.49 5.94
CA ARG A 117 0.65 16.66 6.87
C ARG A 117 0.89 16.00 8.22
N ALA A 118 2.11 15.53 8.49
CA ALA A 118 2.46 14.68 9.63
C ALA A 118 2.00 15.23 10.99
N SER A 119 2.05 16.56 11.17
CA SER A 119 1.67 17.24 12.42
C SER A 119 0.16 17.55 12.54
N LEU A 120 -0.60 17.44 11.45
CA LEU A 120 -2.05 17.70 11.46
C LEU A 120 -2.79 16.59 12.21
N LYS A 121 -3.88 16.96 12.91
CA LYS A 121 -4.75 16.00 13.61
C LYS A 121 -5.70 15.31 12.63
N VAL A 122 -5.83 13.99 12.76
CA VAL A 122 -6.83 13.19 12.05
C VAL A 122 -8.15 13.28 12.82
N ARG A 123 -8.93 14.33 12.59
CA ARG A 123 -10.18 14.55 13.33
C ARG A 123 -11.22 13.47 12.99
N PRO A 124 -12.03 13.02 13.97
CA PRO A 124 -12.13 13.47 15.37
C PRO A 124 -11.15 12.77 16.34
N TYR A 125 -10.21 11.98 15.84
CA TYR A 125 -9.27 11.23 16.67
C TYR A 125 -8.22 12.15 17.30
N PRO A 126 -7.69 11.79 18.50
CA PRO A 126 -6.67 12.59 19.18
C PRO A 126 -5.27 12.43 18.57
N PHE A 127 -5.12 11.76 17.42
CA PHE A 127 -3.84 11.42 16.81
C PHE A 127 -3.47 12.39 15.69
N THR A 128 -2.18 12.67 15.54
CA THR A 128 -1.64 13.29 14.32
C THR A 128 -1.57 12.30 13.17
N VAL A 129 -1.37 12.78 11.94
CA VAL A 129 -1.16 11.91 10.77
C VAL A 129 0.05 10.99 10.98
N ALA A 130 1.16 11.50 11.55
CA ALA A 130 2.32 10.67 11.88
C ALA A 130 1.96 9.56 12.88
N GLU A 131 1.32 9.89 13.99
CA GLU A 131 0.90 8.92 15.00
C GLU A 131 -0.07 7.88 14.43
N PHE A 132 -0.98 8.31 13.56
CA PHE A 132 -1.92 7.43 12.89
C PHE A 132 -1.19 6.46 11.94
N SER A 133 -0.22 6.96 11.16
CA SER A 133 0.61 6.12 10.29
C SER A 133 1.38 5.04 11.06
N THR A 134 2.00 5.40 12.20
CA THR A 134 2.69 4.44 13.07
C THR A 134 1.75 3.38 13.61
N LYS A 135 0.51 3.76 13.97
CA LYS A 135 -0.52 2.79 14.42
C LYS A 135 -0.90 1.82 13.30
N ILE A 136 -1.01 2.28 12.05
CA ILE A 136 -1.27 1.43 10.88
C ILE A 136 -0.13 0.43 10.70
N SER A 137 1.12 0.88 10.66
CA SER A 137 2.28 0.01 10.48
C SER A 137 2.38 -1.03 11.60
N ASN A 138 2.19 -0.61 12.86
CA ASN A 138 2.17 -1.52 14.01
C ASN A 138 1.06 -2.56 13.91
N LEU A 139 -0.13 -2.18 13.44
CA LEU A 139 -1.24 -3.12 13.23
C LEU A 139 -0.89 -4.15 12.16
N ARG A 140 -0.33 -3.74 11.02
CA ARG A 140 0.09 -4.65 9.95
C ARG A 140 1.18 -5.62 10.42
N ASN A 141 2.18 -5.13 11.15
CA ASN A 141 3.23 -5.97 11.73
C ASN A 141 2.65 -6.99 12.73
N LYS A 142 1.75 -6.54 13.62
CA LYS A 142 1.04 -7.42 14.57
C LYS A 142 0.23 -8.50 13.86
N LEU A 143 -0.50 -8.16 12.80
CA LEU A 143 -1.31 -9.10 12.04
C LEU A 143 -0.45 -10.07 11.22
N GLY A 144 0.67 -9.60 10.66
CA GLY A 144 1.62 -10.43 9.91
C GLY A 144 2.31 -11.50 10.77
N LYS A 145 2.61 -11.18 12.04
CA LYS A 145 3.25 -12.06 13.05
C LYS A 145 4.73 -12.41 12.79
N GLU A 146 5.39 -11.81 11.82
CA GLU A 146 6.82 -12.08 11.52
C GLU A 146 7.70 -10.80 11.60
N GLY A 147 7.62 -10.11 12.73
CA GLY A 147 8.48 -8.94 13.01
C GLY A 147 8.04 -7.64 12.32
N VAL A 148 8.99 -6.72 12.15
CA VAL A 148 8.77 -5.39 11.58
C VAL A 148 8.99 -5.44 10.07
N LYS A 149 7.91 -5.22 9.31
CA LYS A 149 7.91 -5.19 7.83
C LYS A 149 7.13 -4.00 7.28
N ASP A 150 6.96 -2.98 8.10
CA ASP A 150 6.29 -1.72 7.80
C ASP A 150 6.63 -0.73 8.92
N GLU A 151 6.84 0.51 8.53
CA GLU A 151 7.16 1.61 9.43
C GLU A 151 6.34 2.84 9.07
N GLY A 152 5.98 3.61 10.10
CA GLY A 152 5.26 4.86 9.95
C GLY A 152 6.12 5.95 9.30
N LEU A 153 5.51 7.12 9.08
CA LEU A 153 6.12 8.24 8.35
C LEU A 153 7.30 8.89 9.08
N ILE A 154 7.39 8.67 10.40
CA ILE A 154 8.45 9.21 11.25
C ILE A 154 9.14 8.07 11.97
N VAL A 155 10.43 7.88 11.72
CA VAL A 155 11.30 6.89 12.36
C VAL A 155 12.59 7.55 12.80
N ALA A 156 13.27 7.02 13.81
CA ALA A 156 14.61 7.49 14.15
C ALA A 156 15.57 7.05 13.03
N GLY A 157 15.98 7.96 12.14
CA GLY A 157 16.88 7.63 11.05
C GLY A 157 18.32 7.46 11.51
N ALA A 158 19.18 7.11 10.55
CA ALA A 158 20.62 6.99 10.75
C ALA A 158 21.16 8.25 11.46
N GLU A 159 21.87 8.05 12.57
CA GLU A 159 22.47 9.09 13.41
C GLU A 159 21.49 10.06 14.12
N GLY A 160 20.18 9.80 14.12
CA GLY A 160 19.19 10.64 14.81
C GLY A 160 18.98 12.02 14.17
N ARG A 161 19.46 12.23 12.94
CA ARG A 161 19.43 13.53 12.25
C ARG A 161 18.32 13.68 11.21
N ILE A 162 17.83 12.57 10.65
CA ILE A 162 16.73 12.55 9.68
C ILE A 162 15.62 11.69 10.27
N SER A 163 14.42 12.24 10.42
CA SER A 163 13.29 11.53 11.04
C SER A 163 12.20 11.09 10.06
N GLY A 164 12.26 11.50 8.80
CA GLY A 164 11.23 11.17 7.80
C GLY A 164 11.43 9.81 7.14
N ASN A 165 10.33 9.10 6.88
CA ASN A 165 10.30 7.78 6.27
C ASN A 165 9.30 7.71 5.10
N VAL A 166 9.65 8.38 4.01
CA VAL A 166 8.86 8.36 2.77
C VAL A 166 9.06 7.06 1.98
N LEU A 167 10.22 6.40 2.14
CA LEU A 167 10.54 5.12 1.51
C LEU A 167 10.85 4.11 2.62
N SER A 168 9.86 3.30 2.98
CA SER A 168 10.03 2.29 4.03
C SER A 168 10.76 1.07 3.48
N ALA A 169 11.90 0.76 4.09
CA ALA A 169 12.80 -0.31 3.70
C ALA A 169 13.42 -0.98 4.93
N ASP A 170 14.00 -2.16 4.73
CA ASP A 170 14.73 -2.87 5.76
C ASP A 170 16.11 -2.24 6.04
N LYS A 171 16.89 -2.88 6.92
CA LYS A 171 18.24 -2.43 7.30
C LYS A 171 19.23 -2.34 6.12
N ASP A 172 18.96 -3.04 5.03
CA ASP A 172 19.78 -3.05 3.82
C ASP A 172 19.20 -2.11 2.74
N SER A 173 18.20 -1.29 3.10
CA SER A 173 17.47 -0.39 2.20
C SER A 173 16.71 -1.13 1.09
N LEU A 174 16.30 -2.38 1.34
CA LEU A 174 15.46 -3.16 0.45
C LEU A 174 13.99 -3.07 0.88
N ALA A 175 13.08 -3.12 -0.10
CA ALA A 175 11.65 -3.21 0.21
C ALA A 175 11.36 -4.48 1.01
N TYR A 176 10.51 -4.38 2.03
CA TYR A 176 10.13 -5.52 2.86
C TYR A 176 9.39 -6.59 2.05
N ALA A 177 9.60 -7.86 2.43
CA ALA A 177 8.94 -9.01 1.83
C ALA A 177 7.94 -9.64 2.80
N ARG A 178 6.70 -9.83 2.35
CA ARG A 178 5.67 -10.62 3.05
C ARG A 178 5.33 -11.88 2.28
N THR A 179 5.19 -12.99 2.99
CA THR A 179 4.66 -14.24 2.45
C THR A 179 3.16 -14.12 2.16
N PRO A 180 2.59 -15.00 1.31
CA PRO A 180 1.15 -15.02 1.10
C PRO A 180 0.35 -15.21 2.39
N GLU A 181 0.87 -15.97 3.36
CA GLU A 181 0.21 -16.19 4.64
C GLU A 181 0.13 -14.89 5.46
N GLU A 182 1.24 -14.15 5.55
CA GLU A 182 1.26 -12.84 6.21
C GLU A 182 0.30 -11.85 5.56
N VAL A 183 0.26 -11.81 4.23
CA VAL A 183 -0.69 -10.98 3.48
C VAL A 183 -2.12 -11.35 3.84
N LEU A 184 -2.49 -12.64 3.82
CA LEU A 184 -3.83 -13.12 4.16
C LEU A 184 -4.24 -12.76 5.59
N ARG A 185 -3.34 -12.96 6.57
CA ARG A 185 -3.58 -12.57 7.97
C ARG A 185 -3.90 -11.08 8.12
N ILE A 186 -3.23 -10.22 7.33
CA ILE A 186 -3.43 -8.77 7.33
C ILE A 186 -4.75 -8.40 6.63
N VAL A 187 -4.97 -8.85 5.40
CA VAL A 187 -6.16 -8.44 4.61
C VAL A 187 -7.46 -9.01 5.17
N TYR A 188 -7.41 -10.13 5.90
CA TYR A 188 -8.56 -10.64 6.66
C TYR A 188 -8.76 -9.93 8.01
N GLY A 189 -7.76 -9.19 8.48
CA GLY A 189 -7.82 -8.44 9.74
C GLY A 189 -7.92 -9.30 11.00
N SER A 190 -7.82 -10.62 10.88
CA SER A 190 -7.96 -11.59 11.97
C SER A 190 -6.62 -12.00 12.58
N GLY A 191 -5.50 -11.76 11.87
CA GLY A 191 -4.19 -12.30 12.23
C GLY A 191 -4.09 -13.81 11.99
N GLN A 192 -5.05 -14.41 11.29
CA GLN A 192 -5.08 -15.83 10.94
C GLN A 192 -5.44 -15.99 9.46
N ALA A 193 -4.64 -16.73 8.69
CA ALA A 193 -4.86 -16.89 7.24
C ALA A 193 -6.10 -17.72 6.88
N ASN A 194 -6.69 -18.43 7.84
CA ASN A 194 -7.89 -19.26 7.67
C ASN A 194 -9.18 -18.62 8.21
N VAL A 195 -9.12 -17.46 8.85
CA VAL A 195 -10.28 -16.74 9.39
C VAL A 195 -10.50 -15.49 8.54
N THR A 196 -11.55 -15.50 7.71
CA THR A 196 -11.88 -14.40 6.79
C THR A 196 -12.45 -13.18 7.52
N GLY A 197 -12.43 -12.02 6.87
CA GLY A 197 -12.84 -10.76 7.49
C GLY A 197 -12.24 -9.55 6.76
N GLY A 198 -12.31 -8.39 7.39
CA GLY A 198 -11.60 -7.20 6.94
C GLY A 198 -11.89 -6.83 5.48
N PHE A 199 -10.85 -6.75 4.66
CA PHE A 199 -10.94 -6.40 3.24
C PHE A 199 -11.62 -7.50 2.41
N TYR A 200 -11.44 -8.76 2.81
CA TYR A 200 -12.05 -9.92 2.16
C TYR A 200 -12.94 -10.67 3.16
N PRO A 201 -14.15 -10.15 3.45
CA PRO A 201 -15.05 -10.76 4.44
C PRO A 201 -15.46 -12.19 4.07
N ARG A 202 -15.52 -12.50 2.76
CA ARG A 202 -15.79 -13.83 2.22
C ARG A 202 -14.53 -14.63 1.84
N GLY A 203 -13.36 -14.14 2.22
CA GLY A 203 -12.08 -14.73 1.83
C GLY A 203 -11.67 -14.37 0.40
N GLY A 204 -10.42 -14.72 0.08
CA GLY A 204 -9.83 -14.51 -1.24
C GLY A 204 -10.18 -15.69 -2.16
N ASN A 205 -10.46 -15.41 -3.43
CA ASN A 205 -10.84 -16.44 -4.40
C ASN A 205 -9.65 -17.02 -5.20
N GLY A 206 -8.42 -16.68 -4.82
CA GLY A 206 -7.21 -17.23 -5.42
C GLY A 206 -6.91 -18.65 -4.92
N ARG A 207 -6.16 -19.44 -5.70
CA ARG A 207 -5.76 -20.81 -5.32
C ARG A 207 -5.06 -20.85 -3.95
N ILE A 208 -4.14 -19.91 -3.71
CA ILE A 208 -3.40 -19.81 -2.45
C ILE A 208 -4.34 -19.44 -1.30
N ALA A 209 -5.21 -18.44 -1.47
CA ALA A 209 -6.16 -18.05 -0.43
C ALA A 209 -7.07 -19.22 -0.03
N ARG A 210 -7.66 -19.92 -1.03
CA ARG A 210 -8.53 -21.08 -0.79
C ARG A 210 -7.83 -22.24 -0.08
N SER A 211 -6.51 -22.43 -0.25
CA SER A 211 -5.80 -23.50 0.44
C SER A 211 -5.65 -23.27 1.95
N TYR A 212 -5.87 -22.04 2.44
CA TYR A 212 -5.90 -21.74 3.87
C TYR A 212 -7.31 -21.79 4.46
N LEU A 213 -8.36 -21.73 3.63
CA LEU A 213 -9.73 -21.71 4.13
C LEU A 213 -10.21 -23.12 4.46
N PRO A 214 -11.00 -23.29 5.54
CA PRO A 214 -11.63 -24.57 5.82
C PRO A 214 -12.54 -24.95 4.66
N SER A 215 -12.40 -26.21 4.21
CA SER A 215 -13.27 -26.91 3.26
C SER A 215 -14.71 -27.02 3.75
#